data_AF-A0A6S7FHY6-F1
#
_entry.id   AF-A0A6S7FHY6-F1
#
_cell.length_a   1.000
_cell.length_b   1.000
_cell.length_c   1.000
_cell.angle_alpha   90.00
_cell.angle_beta   90.00
_cell.angle_gamma   90.00
#
_symmetry.space_group_name_H-M   'P 1'
#
loop_
_entity.id
_entity.type
_entity.pdbx_description
1 polymer ?
#
loop_
_entity_poly.entity_id
_entity_poly.type
_entity_poly.pdbx_seq_one_letter_code
_entity_poly.pdbx_strand_id
1 'polypeptide(L)'
;MKEEILCQLNSEKSNLRVVFATVAFGMGVDIHSVRQIIHIGPPRTIREYFQETGRAGRDGKFSKAILYYSNRDIAQNKPGFQEEVRTYCHCNDQCLRCLLLQFLDVNLPVPVSPGHLCCSVCKETCECIKCIIDTGM
;
A
#
# COMPACT_ATOMS: atom_id res chain seq x y z
N MET A 1 1.77 -8.69 26.03
CA MET A 1 1.78 -9.22 24.65
C MET A 1 1.80 -8.12 23.59
N LYS A 2 0.76 -7.27 23.42
CA LYS A 2 0.78 -6.18 22.41
C LYS A 2 1.96 -5.22 22.61
N GLU A 3 2.15 -4.71 23.82
CA GLU A 3 3.23 -3.76 24.15
C GLU A 3 4.63 -4.34 23.88
N GLU A 4 4.83 -5.61 24.19
CA GLU A 4 6.10 -6.30 23.95
C GLU A 4 6.41 -6.41 22.45
N ILE A 5 5.41 -6.74 21.62
CA ILE A 5 5.55 -6.75 20.16
C ILE A 5 5.92 -5.35 19.66
N LEU A 6 5.30 -4.30 20.20
CA LEU A 6 5.60 -2.91 19.81
C LEU A 6 7.01 -2.48 20.21
N CYS A 7 7.44 -2.80 21.43
CA CYS A 7 8.80 -2.56 21.89
C CYS A 7 9.83 -3.28 21.01
N GLN A 8 9.54 -4.53 20.63
CA GLN A 8 10.41 -5.30 19.73
C GLN A 8 10.43 -4.73 18.31
N LEU A 9 9.30 -4.33 17.74
CA LEU A 9 9.25 -3.77 16.39
C LEU A 9 9.98 -2.42 16.28
N ASN A 10 10.03 -1.64 17.35
CA ASN A 10 10.70 -0.34 17.36
C ASN A 10 12.20 -0.42 17.70
N SER A 11 12.71 -1.61 18.04
CA SER A 11 14.11 -1.81 18.41
C SER A 11 14.93 -2.32 17.23
N GLU A 12 16.01 -1.61 16.89
CA GLU A 12 16.94 -2.04 15.84
C GLU A 12 17.66 -3.36 16.15
N LYS A 13 17.76 -3.71 17.44
CA LYS A 13 18.40 -4.96 17.91
C LYS A 13 17.44 -6.15 17.91
N SER A 14 16.18 -5.94 17.56
CA SER A 14 15.17 -6.97 17.59
C SER A 14 15.27 -7.92 16.39
N ASN A 15 15.05 -9.21 16.67
CA ASN A 15 14.89 -10.23 15.65
C ASN A 15 13.44 -10.32 15.12
N LEU A 16 12.51 -9.55 15.68
CA LEU A 16 11.13 -9.50 15.18
C LEU A 16 11.06 -8.63 13.92
N ARG A 17 10.86 -9.26 12.77
CA ARG A 17 10.88 -8.59 11.45
C ARG A 17 9.50 -8.46 10.79
N VAL A 18 8.57 -9.34 11.14
CA VAL A 18 7.25 -9.46 10.50
C VAL A 18 6.20 -9.65 11.59
N VAL A 19 5.08 -8.94 11.45
CA VAL A 19 3.92 -9.10 12.32
C VAL A 19 2.67 -9.26 11.45
N PHE A 20 1.90 -10.30 11.75
CA PHE A 20 0.56 -10.48 11.20
C PHE A 20 -0.43 -9.73 12.08
N ALA A 21 -1.20 -8.85 11.48
CA ALA A 21 -2.09 -7.94 12.17
C ALA A 21 -3.44 -7.89 11.47
N THR A 22 -4.51 -7.80 12.25
CA THR A 22 -5.82 -7.34 11.77
C THR A 22 -5.94 -5.83 12.00
N VAL A 23 -6.99 -5.21 11.47
CA VAL A 23 -7.27 -3.77 11.61
C VAL A 23 -7.15 -3.28 13.06
N ALA A 24 -7.58 -4.10 14.03
CA ALA A 24 -7.55 -3.79 15.46
C ALA A 24 -6.14 -3.61 16.04
N PHE A 25 -5.10 -4.17 15.41
CA PHE A 25 -3.72 -3.97 15.87
C PHE A 25 -3.23 -2.54 15.62
N GLY A 26 -3.78 -1.84 14.61
CA GLY A 26 -3.25 -0.57 14.14
C GLY A 26 -3.51 0.64 15.07
N MET A 27 -4.52 0.61 15.94
CA MET A 27 -4.78 1.75 16.81
C MET A 27 -3.65 1.96 17.83
N GLY A 28 -3.03 3.13 17.79
CA GLY A 28 -1.95 3.55 18.70
C GLY A 28 -0.54 3.04 18.34
N VAL A 29 -0.35 2.44 17.16
CA VAL A 29 0.97 1.96 16.72
C VAL A 29 1.66 3.02 15.86
N ASP A 30 2.79 3.53 16.34
CA ASP A 30 3.62 4.54 15.67
C ASP A 30 5.08 4.07 15.53
N ILE A 31 5.30 3.13 14.60
CA ILE A 31 6.64 2.62 14.28
C ILE A 31 7.10 3.30 13.00
N HIS A 32 8.18 4.05 13.07
CA HIS A 32 8.58 4.94 11.98
C HIS A 32 9.24 4.21 10.81
N SER A 33 9.90 3.09 11.11
CA SER A 33 10.78 2.35 10.20
C SER A 33 10.10 1.19 9.46
N VAL A 34 8.76 1.14 9.42
CA VAL A 34 8.04 0.10 8.67
C VAL A 34 8.31 0.26 7.17
N ARG A 35 8.87 -0.78 6.55
CA ARG A 35 9.26 -0.77 5.11
C ARG A 35 8.21 -1.34 4.18
N GLN A 36 7.38 -2.25 4.68
CA GLN A 36 6.40 -2.96 3.87
C GLN A 36 5.10 -3.13 4.65
N ILE A 37 4.00 -2.80 4.00
CA ILE A 37 2.65 -3.18 4.41
C ILE A 37 2.12 -4.11 3.33
N ILE A 38 1.68 -5.30 3.73
CA ILE A 38 1.17 -6.32 2.83
C ILE A 38 -0.27 -6.63 3.24
N HIS A 39 -1.20 -6.33 2.35
CA HIS A 39 -2.61 -6.70 2.48
C HIS A 39 -2.85 -8.05 1.81
N ILE A 40 -3.37 -9.00 2.58
CA ILE A 40 -3.86 -10.30 2.09
C ILE A 40 -5.38 -10.19 1.99
N GLY A 41 -5.86 -9.74 0.84
CA GLY A 41 -7.23 -9.32 0.62
C GLY A 41 -7.40 -7.81 0.72
N PRO A 42 -8.28 -7.20 -0.08
CA PRO A 42 -8.54 -5.78 -0.01
C PRO A 42 -9.36 -5.42 1.24
N PRO A 43 -9.14 -4.22 1.81
CA PRO A 43 -10.01 -3.67 2.84
C PRO A 43 -11.38 -3.31 2.24
N ARG A 44 -12.35 -2.96 3.11
CA ARG A 44 -13.72 -2.69 2.68
C ARG A 44 -13.86 -1.32 2.02
N THR A 45 -13.03 -0.37 2.42
CA THR A 45 -13.05 1.01 1.93
C THR A 45 -11.64 1.48 1.51
N ILE A 46 -11.59 2.46 0.61
CA ILE A 46 -10.31 3.09 0.22
C ILE A 46 -9.67 3.84 1.39
N ARG A 47 -10.49 4.41 2.28
CA ARG A 47 -10.00 5.13 3.46
C ARG A 47 -9.28 4.20 4.43
N GLU A 48 -9.79 2.99 4.65
CA GLU A 48 -9.09 1.95 5.42
C GLU A 48 -7.75 1.61 4.76
N TYR A 49 -7.75 1.36 3.44
CA TYR A 49 -6.51 1.10 2.71
C TYR A 49 -5.47 2.20 2.89
N PHE A 50 -5.88 3.47 2.72
CA PHE A 50 -5.02 4.62 2.89
C PHE A 50 -4.46 4.73 4.32
N GLN A 51 -5.31 4.55 5.33
CA GLN A 51 -4.91 4.64 6.73
C GLN A 51 -3.93 3.52 7.12
N GLU A 52 -4.17 2.30 6.64
CA GLU A 52 -3.36 1.11 6.94
C GLU A 52 -2.00 1.17 6.24
N THR A 53 -1.98 1.53 4.95
CA THR A 53 -0.74 1.66 4.17
C THR A 53 0.09 2.88 4.60
N GLY A 54 -0.55 3.95 5.07
CA GLY A 54 0.09 5.16 5.62
C GLY A 54 0.88 4.95 6.94
N ARG A 55 0.99 3.71 7.42
CA ARG A 55 1.89 3.32 8.52
C ARG A 55 3.32 3.09 8.06
N ALA A 56 3.52 2.82 6.77
CA ALA A 56 4.84 2.62 6.21
C ALA A 56 5.59 3.95 6.06
N GLY A 57 6.91 3.94 6.18
CA GLY A 57 7.76 5.04 5.72
C GLY A 57 7.62 6.36 6.47
N ARG A 58 7.21 6.38 7.74
CA ARG A 58 7.09 7.64 8.52
C ARG A 58 8.45 8.28 8.84
N ASP A 59 9.55 7.54 8.67
CA ASP A 59 10.92 8.06 8.68
C ASP A 59 11.34 8.73 7.34
N GLY A 60 10.43 8.85 6.37
CA GLY A 60 10.67 9.44 5.06
C GLY A 60 11.44 8.54 4.08
N LYS A 61 11.83 7.32 4.49
CA LYS A 61 12.52 6.38 3.62
C LYS A 61 11.54 5.60 2.75
N PHE A 62 12.02 5.22 1.56
CA PHE A 62 11.22 4.45 0.61
C PHE A 62 10.62 3.19 1.26
N SER A 63 9.32 3.01 1.03
CA SER A 63 8.54 1.91 1.60
C SER A 63 7.50 1.45 0.56
N LYS A 64 7.03 0.21 0.67
CA LYS A 64 6.08 -0.38 -0.28
C LYS A 64 4.76 -0.73 0.42
N ALA A 65 3.66 -0.44 -0.26
CA ALA A 65 2.35 -1.01 0.03
C ALA A 65 2.03 -2.05 -1.06
N ILE A 66 1.72 -3.28 -0.66
CA ILE A 66 1.43 -4.39 -1.56
C ILE A 66 0.04 -4.91 -1.22
N LEU A 67 -0.83 -4.99 -2.23
CA LEU A 67 -2.19 -5.51 -2.08
C LEU A 67 -2.34 -6.77 -2.92
N TYR A 68 -2.47 -7.92 -2.25
CA TYR A 68 -2.86 -9.17 -2.89
C TYR A 68 -4.38 -9.31 -2.81
N TYR A 69 -5.00 -9.62 -3.94
CA TYR A 69 -6.43 -9.89 -4.01
C TYR A 69 -6.72 -10.84 -5.18
N SER A 70 -7.89 -11.47 -5.13
CA SER A 70 -8.47 -12.20 -6.24
C SER A 70 -9.77 -11.55 -6.70
N ASN A 71 -10.23 -11.88 -7.91
CA ASN A 71 -11.54 -11.42 -8.39
C ASN A 71 -12.70 -11.85 -7.47
N ARG A 72 -12.51 -12.92 -6.67
CA ARG A 72 -13.50 -13.37 -5.69
C ARG A 72 -13.57 -12.41 -4.49
N ASP A 73 -12.47 -11.78 -4.12
CA ASP A 73 -12.42 -10.87 -2.97
C ASP A 73 -13.15 -9.56 -3.26
N ILE A 74 -13.08 -9.11 -4.51
CA ILE A 74 -13.73 -7.89 -5.02
C ILE A 74 -14.94 -8.19 -5.91
N ALA A 75 -15.60 -9.33 -5.73
CA ALA A 75 -16.82 -9.67 -6.45
C ALA A 75 -17.99 -8.75 -6.05
N GLN A 76 -18.82 -8.33 -7.00
CA GLN A 76 -19.92 -7.36 -6.79
C GLN A 76 -20.92 -7.80 -5.70
N ASN A 77 -21.10 -9.11 -5.51
CA ASN A 77 -21.98 -9.68 -4.48
C ASN A 77 -21.36 -9.74 -3.07
N LYS A 78 -20.10 -9.30 -2.87
CA LYS A 78 -19.47 -9.23 -1.54
C LYS A 78 -20.04 -8.02 -0.77
N PRO A 79 -20.78 -8.23 0.33
CA PRO A 79 -21.38 -7.14 1.08
C PRO A 79 -20.31 -6.31 1.80
N GLY A 80 -20.52 -5.00 1.84
CA GLY A 80 -19.69 -4.04 2.58
C GLY A 80 -18.44 -3.55 1.85
N PHE A 81 -18.14 -4.03 0.65
CA PHE A 81 -17.10 -3.45 -0.21
C PHE A 81 -17.62 -2.25 -0.99
N GLN A 82 -16.90 -1.14 -0.90
CA GLN A 82 -17.16 0.07 -1.67
C GLN A 82 -16.63 -0.08 -3.11
N GLU A 83 -17.29 0.58 -4.06
CA GLU A 83 -16.94 0.49 -5.49
C GLU A 83 -15.57 1.10 -5.79
N GLU A 84 -15.15 2.08 -5.00
CA GLU A 84 -13.86 2.75 -5.08
C GLU A 84 -12.70 1.75 -4.87
N VAL A 85 -12.87 0.79 -3.95
CA VAL A 85 -11.87 -0.28 -3.75
C VAL A 85 -11.79 -1.19 -4.96
N ARG A 86 -12.94 -1.53 -5.55
CA ARG A 86 -12.98 -2.38 -6.76
C ARG A 86 -12.33 -1.68 -7.94
N THR A 87 -12.64 -0.39 -8.12
CA THR A 87 -12.04 0.46 -9.14
C THR A 87 -10.53 0.54 -8.96
N TYR A 88 -10.07 0.78 -7.73
CA TYR A 88 -8.63 0.81 -7.42
C TYR A 88 -7.92 -0.50 -7.74
N CYS A 89 -8.54 -1.65 -7.40
CA CYS A 89 -7.96 -2.96 -7.69
C CYS A 89 -7.89 -3.24 -9.20
N HIS A 90 -8.90 -2.84 -9.98
CA HIS A 90 -8.91 -3.10 -11.43
C HIS A 90 -8.19 -2.04 -12.27
N CYS A 91 -7.68 -0.97 -11.67
CA CYS A 91 -7.02 0.10 -12.39
C CYS A 91 -5.67 -0.34 -12.99
N ASN A 92 -5.56 -0.22 -14.32
CA ASN A 92 -4.37 -0.59 -15.09
C ASN A 92 -3.94 0.50 -16.10
N ASP A 93 -4.66 1.61 -16.18
CA ASP A 93 -4.47 2.69 -17.14
C ASP A 93 -4.19 4.05 -16.47
N GLN A 94 -4.37 4.14 -15.14
CA GLN A 94 -4.11 5.34 -14.37
C GLN A 94 -3.11 5.10 -13.23
N CYS A 95 -2.41 6.17 -12.84
CA CYS A 95 -1.54 6.16 -11.67
C CYS A 95 -2.34 5.84 -10.40
N LEU A 96 -2.05 4.71 -9.76
CA LEU A 96 -2.73 4.29 -8.52
C LEU A 96 -2.62 5.34 -7.40
N ARG A 97 -1.50 6.07 -7.32
CA ARG A 97 -1.34 7.15 -6.33
C ARG A 97 -2.31 8.30 -6.58
N CYS A 98 -2.49 8.69 -7.84
CA CYS A 98 -3.44 9.75 -8.21
C CYS A 98 -4.87 9.28 -7.94
N LEU A 99 -5.21 8.06 -8.35
CA LEU A 99 -6.55 7.48 -8.12
C LEU A 99 -6.88 7.37 -6.62
N LEU A 100 -5.93 6.90 -5.81
CA LEU A 100 -6.09 6.81 -4.35
C LEU A 100 -6.40 8.17 -3.73
N LEU A 101 -5.67 9.21 -4.13
CA LEU A 101 -5.85 10.56 -3.60
C LEU A 101 -7.13 11.22 -4.12
N GLN A 102 -7.52 10.92 -5.36
CA GLN A 102 -8.78 11.40 -5.93
C GLN A 102 -9.99 10.90 -5.12
N PHE A 103 -9.99 9.63 -4.69
CA PHE A 103 -11.03 9.11 -3.77
C PHE A 103 -11.02 9.74 -2.37
N LEU A 104 -9.99 10.52 -2.05
CA LEU A 104 -9.87 11.30 -0.81
C LEU A 104 -10.08 12.80 -1.06
N ASP A 105 -10.67 13.16 -2.21
CA ASP A 105 -10.94 14.53 -2.64
C ASP A 105 -9.66 15.37 -2.83
N VAL A 106 -8.53 14.71 -3.13
CA VAL A 106 -7.23 15.35 -3.38
C VAL A 106 -6.78 15.06 -4.82
N ASN A 107 -6.64 16.11 -5.62
CA ASN A 107 -6.13 16.02 -6.98
C ASN A 107 -4.63 16.35 -7.02
N LEU A 108 -3.82 15.47 -7.59
CA LEU A 108 -2.40 15.72 -7.83
C LEU A 108 -2.14 16.16 -9.27
N PRO A 109 -1.11 16.99 -9.50
CA PRO A 109 -0.62 17.24 -10.84
C PRO A 109 -0.03 15.94 -11.44
N VAL A 110 -0.44 15.64 -12.67
CA VAL A 110 0.10 14.56 -13.52
C VAL A 110 1.00 15.22 -14.56
N PRO A 111 2.22 14.72 -14.86
CA PRO A 111 2.76 13.40 -14.52
C PRO A 111 3.52 13.32 -13.20
N VAL A 112 3.45 12.15 -12.56
CA VAL A 112 4.24 11.84 -11.36
C VAL A 112 5.67 11.48 -11.77
N SER A 113 6.67 12.20 -11.24
CA SER A 113 8.09 11.92 -11.48
C SER A 113 8.83 11.66 -10.16
N PRO A 114 9.63 10.58 -10.05
CA PRO A 114 9.84 9.51 -11.05
C PRO A 114 8.68 8.50 -11.08
N GLY A 115 8.32 8.03 -12.28
CA GLY A 115 7.18 7.11 -12.48
C GLY A 115 7.32 5.75 -11.78
N HIS A 116 8.52 5.14 -11.77
CA HIS A 116 8.72 3.78 -11.24
C HIS A 116 8.75 3.66 -9.71
N LEU A 117 8.92 4.76 -8.97
CA LEU A 117 8.74 4.81 -7.52
C LEU A 117 7.31 5.19 -7.14
N CYS A 118 6.42 5.31 -8.14
CA CYS A 118 5.06 5.74 -7.94
C CYS A 118 4.11 4.60 -7.55
N CYS A 119 3.86 3.70 -8.51
CA CYS A 119 2.96 2.56 -8.37
C CYS A 119 3.28 1.51 -9.44
N SER A 120 2.59 0.37 -9.43
CA SER A 120 2.76 -0.69 -10.44
C SER A 120 2.46 -0.20 -11.86
N VAL A 121 1.35 0.52 -12.07
CA VAL A 121 0.95 1.04 -13.40
C VAL A 121 1.99 2.00 -13.97
N CYS A 122 2.45 2.97 -13.16
CA CYS A 122 3.50 3.90 -13.60
C CYS A 122 4.87 3.23 -13.79
N LYS A 123 5.11 2.08 -13.13
CA LYS A 123 6.35 1.31 -13.34
C LYS A 123 6.34 0.64 -14.71
N GLU A 124 5.20 0.12 -15.16
CA GLU A 124 5.06 -0.55 -16.46
C GLU A 124 5.34 0.38 -17.65
N THR A 125 5.00 1.68 -17.51
CA THR A 125 5.26 2.71 -18.52
C THR A 125 6.56 3.48 -18.30
N CYS A 126 7.41 3.06 -17.34
CA CYS A 126 8.62 3.80 -17.02
C CYS A 126 9.79 3.44 -17.94
N GLU A 127 10.34 4.45 -18.61
CA GLU A 127 11.47 4.32 -19.54
C GLU A 127 12.85 4.45 -18.86
N CYS A 128 12.94 4.29 -17.52
CA CYS A 128 14.24 4.40 -16.86
C CYS A 128 15.08 3.14 -17.08
N ILE A 129 16.40 3.29 -17.17
CA ILE A 129 17.35 2.19 -17.41
C ILE A 129 17.14 1.02 -16.44
N LYS A 130 16.86 1.31 -15.15
CA LYS A 130 16.62 0.26 -14.14
C LYS A 130 15.38 -0.57 -14.45
N CYS A 131 14.28 0.06 -14.86
CA CYS A 131 13.05 -0.66 -15.19
C CYS A 131 13.14 -1.43 -16.51
N ILE A 132 13.87 -0.91 -17.49
CA ILE A 132 14.12 -1.58 -18.77
C ILE A 132 14.94 -2.87 -18.59
N ILE A 133 15.90 -2.87 -17.67
CA ILE A 133 16.73 -4.06 -17.39
C ILE A 133 15.94 -5.09 -16.57
N ASP A 134 15.12 -4.65 -15.62
CA ASP A 134 14.26 -5.53 -14.79
C ASP A 134 13.15 -6.24 -15.59
N THR A 135 12.75 -5.72 -16.76
CA THR A 135 11.73 -6.36 -17.64
C THR A 135 12.33 -7.39 -18.61
N GLY A 136 13.64 -7.63 -18.57
CA GLY A 136 14.40 -8.48 -19.49
C GLY A 136 14.90 -9.81 -18.95
N MET A 137 14.36 -10.33 -17.84
CA MET A 137 14.65 -11.68 -17.32
C MET A 137 13.40 -12.39 -16.85
#